data_AF-A0A1N6W1T7-F1
#
_entry.id   AF-A0A1N6W1T7-F1
#
_cell.length_a   1.000
_cell.length_b   1.000
_cell.length_c   1.000
_cell.angle_alpha   90.00
_cell.angle_beta   90.00
_cell.angle_gamma   90.00
#
_symmetry.space_group_name_H-M   'P 1'
#
loop_
_entity.id
_entity.type
_entity.pdbx_description
1 polymer ?
#
loop_
_entity_poly.entity_id
_entity_poly.type
_entity_poly.pdbx_seq_one_letter_code
_entity_poly.pdbx_strand_id
1 'polypeptide(L)'
;MSTILGRRSGFGLLLALVAWLFMLGSGSVLAQAGPAAAQVERQQTQPLNNAPVWREVRSGEAHFTTVRGPETGVLIQTEGQAWRQWRNGPITFWGGVLLLVVPTAIGLFFAVKGAVKLHGAPTGRRMQRFSTFERVVHWGTAISFVVLGITGVCILFGKHFIEPVFGNAVLGGLLWAGKTVHNYVGPVFGVFTLLMILAFLRDNVWQAIDSVWIRKAGGIASGEHVPSGRFNFGEKTWFWIGVTFLGLIVAGSGLVMDFPNFGQTRATMQLANIIHGVGAILLIALSLGHIYMGTIGVEGAYQSMKTGYVDETWAKEHHEFWYDEVKAGRSGRP
;
A
#
# COMPACT_ATOMS: atom_id res chain seq x y z
N MET A 1 64.96 -28.54 -36.00
CA MET A 1 65.05 -27.37 -36.90
C MET A 1 63.73 -27.27 -37.64
N SER A 2 63.10 -26.14 -37.92
CA SER A 2 63.11 -24.76 -37.43
C SER A 2 61.92 -24.11 -38.15
N THR A 3 61.22 -23.21 -37.45
CA THR A 3 60.43 -22.02 -37.88
C THR A 3 60.23 -21.76 -39.39
N ILE A 4 59.06 -21.29 -39.83
CA ILE A 4 58.74 -19.84 -39.95
C ILE A 4 57.22 -19.62 -40.01
N LEU A 5 56.69 -18.82 -39.07
CA LEU A 5 55.37 -18.20 -39.11
C LEU A 5 55.35 -17.03 -40.12
N GLY A 6 54.43 -17.10 -41.09
CA GLY A 6 54.08 -15.99 -41.98
C GLY A 6 52.95 -15.13 -41.41
N ARG A 7 53.31 -14.04 -40.74
CA ARG A 7 52.43 -13.02 -40.17
C ARG A 7 51.88 -12.09 -41.27
N ARG A 8 50.66 -12.34 -41.76
CA ARG A 8 49.80 -11.41 -42.55
C ARG A 8 48.36 -11.82 -42.23
N SER A 9 47.44 -11.01 -41.68
CA SER A 9 46.98 -9.70 -42.16
C SER A 9 46.12 -8.97 -41.09
N GLY A 10 46.51 -8.97 -39.81
CA GLY A 10 45.78 -8.24 -38.76
C GLY A 10 45.73 -6.71 -38.95
N PHE A 11 46.64 -6.15 -39.76
CA PHE A 11 46.72 -4.70 -40.02
C PHE A 11 45.63 -4.22 -41.00
N GLY A 12 45.17 -5.07 -41.92
CA GLY A 12 44.12 -4.72 -42.88
C GLY A 12 42.73 -4.65 -42.24
N LEU A 13 42.45 -5.55 -41.30
CA LEU A 13 41.21 -5.55 -40.51
C LEU A 13 41.17 -4.39 -39.51
N LEU A 14 42.31 -4.01 -38.92
CA LEU A 14 42.40 -2.86 -38.01
C LEU A 14 42.25 -1.52 -38.77
N LEU A 15 42.83 -1.38 -39.96
CA LEU A 15 42.63 -0.20 -40.82
C LEU A 15 41.20 -0.10 -41.36
N ALA A 16 40.58 -1.24 -41.69
CA ALA A 16 39.17 -1.26 -42.08
C ALA A 16 38.25 -0.88 -40.92
N LEU A 17 38.51 -1.36 -39.69
CA LEU A 17 37.75 -0.99 -38.48
C LEU A 17 37.94 0.48 -38.09
N VAL A 18 39.15 1.02 -38.20
CA VAL A 18 39.41 2.45 -37.94
C VAL A 18 38.76 3.32 -39.01
N ALA A 19 38.80 2.94 -40.29
CA ALA A 19 38.08 3.65 -41.36
C ALA A 19 36.56 3.57 -41.19
N TRP A 20 36.02 2.45 -40.69
CA TRP A 20 34.59 2.29 -40.37
C TRP A 20 34.15 3.13 -39.15
N LEU A 21 35.00 3.23 -38.13
CA LEU A 21 34.80 4.10 -36.97
C LEU A 21 34.90 5.60 -37.32
N PHE A 22 35.74 5.98 -38.29
CA PHE A 22 35.81 7.37 -38.78
C PHE A 22 34.62 7.76 -39.68
N MET A 23 34.01 6.81 -40.40
CA MET A 23 32.81 7.06 -41.22
C MET A 23 31.52 7.21 -40.39
N LEU A 24 31.53 6.78 -39.13
CA LEU A 24 30.44 7.04 -38.16
C LEU A 24 30.63 8.35 -37.37
N GLY A 25 31.78 9.03 -37.53
CA GLY A 25 32.13 10.27 -36.84
C GLY A 25 31.99 11.54 -37.67
N SER A 26 31.73 11.44 -38.98
CA SER A 26 31.49 12.59 -39.87
C SER A 26 30.01 12.76 -40.18
N GLY A 27 29.17 12.70 -39.16
CA GLY A 27 27.90 13.41 -39.20
C GLY A 27 28.24 14.87 -39.41
N SER A 28 27.83 15.45 -40.54
CA SER A 28 27.99 16.88 -40.80
C SER A 28 27.42 17.62 -39.60
N VAL A 29 28.27 18.28 -38.81
CA VAL A 29 27.80 19.32 -37.90
C VAL A 29 27.46 20.50 -38.81
N LEU A 30 26.33 20.38 -39.51
CA LEU A 30 25.63 21.56 -39.99
C LEU A 30 25.43 22.39 -38.73
N ALA A 31 25.99 23.59 -38.72
CA ALA A 31 25.78 24.55 -37.67
C ALA A 31 24.27 24.66 -37.48
N GLN A 32 23.76 23.99 -36.44
CA GLN A 32 22.34 24.01 -36.17
C GLN A 32 22.06 25.45 -35.79
N ALA A 33 21.28 26.13 -36.65
CA ALA A 33 20.89 27.49 -36.42
C ALA A 33 20.43 27.60 -34.97
N GLY A 34 21.01 28.56 -34.22
CA GLY A 34 20.70 28.70 -32.79
C GLY A 34 19.18 28.74 -32.59
N PRO A 35 18.66 28.33 -31.41
CA PRO A 35 17.23 28.10 -31.21
C PRO A 35 16.33 29.25 -31.69
N ALA A 36 16.81 30.50 -31.65
CA ALA A 36 16.17 31.67 -32.23
C ALA A 36 16.04 31.64 -33.76
N ALA A 37 17.10 31.34 -34.50
CA ALA A 37 17.09 31.29 -35.97
C ALA A 37 16.21 30.13 -36.49
N ALA A 38 16.25 28.97 -35.83
CA ALA A 38 15.35 27.85 -36.13
C ALA A 38 13.86 28.16 -35.81
N GLN A 39 13.59 29.11 -34.92
CA GLN A 39 12.23 29.58 -34.64
C GLN A 39 11.73 30.58 -35.70
N VAL A 40 12.60 31.46 -36.22
CA VAL A 40 12.28 32.38 -37.32
C VAL A 40 11.90 31.61 -38.59
N GLU A 41 12.69 30.59 -38.97
CA GLU A 41 12.41 29.74 -40.13
C GLU A 41 11.09 28.96 -39.98
N ARG A 42 10.79 28.48 -38.76
CA ARG A 42 9.51 27.83 -38.46
C ARG A 42 8.32 28.78 -38.57
N GLN A 43 8.44 30.05 -38.21
CA GLN A 43 7.32 30.99 -38.38
C GLN A 43 6.98 31.25 -39.85
N GLN A 44 7.92 31.07 -40.76
CA GLN A 44 7.68 31.18 -42.20
C GLN A 44 6.92 29.97 -42.76
N THR A 45 7.19 28.77 -42.25
CA THR A 45 6.58 27.51 -42.74
C THR A 45 5.34 27.07 -41.94
N GLN A 46 5.27 27.44 -40.67
CA GLN A 46 4.20 27.11 -39.72
C GLN A 46 3.90 28.32 -38.84
N PRO A 47 3.29 29.39 -39.40
CA PRO A 47 2.97 30.59 -38.65
C PRO A 47 2.09 30.26 -37.44
N LEU A 48 2.36 30.93 -36.31
CA LEU A 48 1.70 30.73 -35.01
C LEU A 48 2.03 29.41 -34.28
N ASN A 49 2.90 28.55 -34.80
CA ASN A 49 3.35 27.35 -34.08
C ASN A 49 4.30 27.72 -32.92
N ASN A 50 3.77 27.72 -31.71
CA ASN A 50 4.49 27.99 -30.46
C ASN A 50 4.98 26.70 -29.77
N ALA A 51 5.07 25.56 -30.47
CA ALA A 51 5.54 24.31 -29.90
C ALA A 51 6.92 24.40 -29.21
N PRO A 52 7.93 25.15 -29.71
CA PRO A 52 9.19 25.32 -29.00
C PRO A 52 9.02 26.01 -27.64
N VAL A 53 8.21 27.08 -27.60
CA VAL A 53 7.88 27.80 -26.36
C VAL A 53 7.18 26.87 -25.37
N TRP A 54 6.19 26.09 -25.80
CA TRP A 54 5.52 25.14 -24.90
C TRP A 54 6.40 23.97 -24.48
N ARG A 55 7.41 23.60 -25.27
CA ARG A 55 8.40 22.58 -24.89
C ARG A 55 9.30 23.11 -23.78
N GLU A 56 9.74 24.36 -23.88
CA GLU A 56 10.50 25.05 -22.84
C GLU A 56 9.67 25.23 -21.57
N VAL A 57 8.42 25.71 -21.68
CA VAL A 57 7.52 25.88 -20.53
C VAL A 57 7.24 24.54 -19.81
N ARG A 58 7.25 23.42 -20.53
CA ARG A 58 7.07 22.06 -20.01
C ARG A 58 8.38 21.33 -19.71
N SER A 59 9.53 22.00 -19.79
CA SER A 59 10.83 21.36 -19.58
C SER A 59 11.04 20.91 -18.13
N GLY A 60 10.32 21.53 -17.18
CA GLY A 60 10.55 21.38 -15.75
C GLY A 60 11.72 22.22 -15.24
N GLU A 61 12.38 23.01 -16.09
CA GLU A 61 13.46 23.90 -15.68
C GLU A 61 12.94 25.05 -14.80
N ALA A 62 13.80 25.48 -13.88
CA ALA A 62 13.53 26.61 -13.02
C ALA A 62 13.89 27.92 -13.74
N HIS A 63 12.92 28.82 -13.83
CA HIS A 63 13.08 30.18 -14.33
C HIS A 63 13.17 31.18 -13.18
N PHE A 64 13.59 32.41 -13.51
CA PHE A 64 13.70 33.48 -12.53
C PHE A 64 12.33 33.87 -11.95
N THR A 65 12.26 33.96 -10.63
CA THR A 65 11.12 34.52 -9.90
C THR A 65 11.63 35.19 -8.62
N THR A 66 10.93 36.22 -8.16
CA THR A 66 11.19 36.86 -6.86
C THR A 66 10.52 36.11 -5.70
N VAL A 67 9.59 35.20 -6.00
CA VAL A 67 8.88 34.37 -5.00
C VAL A 67 9.81 33.24 -4.55
N ARG A 68 9.99 33.12 -3.23
CA ARG A 68 10.80 32.06 -2.62
C ARG A 68 9.92 30.89 -2.18
N GLY A 69 10.35 29.67 -2.48
CA GLY A 69 9.68 28.44 -2.08
C GLY A 69 10.05 27.26 -2.98
N PRO A 70 9.57 26.05 -2.66
CA PRO A 70 9.76 24.89 -3.54
C PRO A 70 9.17 25.14 -4.92
N GLU A 71 9.96 24.90 -5.96
CA GLU A 71 9.53 24.94 -7.37
C GLU A 71 8.89 26.26 -7.85
N THR A 72 9.13 27.40 -7.18
CA THR A 72 8.49 28.68 -7.53
C THR A 72 8.90 29.21 -8.91
N GLY A 73 10.05 28.77 -9.43
CA GLY A 73 10.53 29.06 -10.78
C GLY A 73 10.03 28.08 -11.85
N VAL A 74 9.32 27.00 -11.49
CA VAL A 74 8.91 25.95 -12.44
C VAL A 74 7.50 26.22 -12.95
N LEU A 75 7.38 26.52 -14.24
CA LEU A 75 6.11 26.90 -14.88
C LEU A 75 5.13 25.72 -14.98
N ILE A 76 5.55 24.60 -15.58
CA ILE A 76 4.74 23.39 -15.70
C ILE A 76 5.57 22.17 -15.28
N GLN A 77 5.02 21.41 -14.33
CA GLN A 77 5.54 20.12 -13.92
C GLN A 77 4.81 19.03 -14.69
N THR A 78 5.52 18.30 -15.55
CA THR A 78 4.89 17.37 -16.52
C THR A 78 4.50 16.04 -15.91
N GLU A 79 5.16 15.65 -14.82
CA GLU A 79 4.95 14.38 -14.14
C GLU A 79 3.57 14.32 -13.46
N GLY A 80 2.90 15.46 -13.25
CA GLY A 80 1.51 15.52 -12.82
C GLY A 80 0.55 14.77 -13.77
N GLN A 81 0.85 14.74 -15.07
CA GLN A 81 0.08 13.90 -16.02
C GLN A 81 0.34 12.41 -15.80
N ALA A 82 1.60 12.03 -15.55
CA ALA A 82 1.94 10.64 -15.23
C ALA A 82 1.25 10.19 -13.93
N TRP A 83 1.33 10.99 -12.86
CA TRP A 83 0.60 10.75 -11.62
C TRP A 83 -0.91 10.55 -11.87
N ARG A 84 -1.53 11.44 -12.64
CA ARG A 84 -2.97 11.35 -12.97
C ARG A 84 -3.31 10.05 -13.71
N GLN A 85 -2.49 9.66 -14.69
CA GLN A 85 -2.67 8.43 -15.44
C GLN A 85 -2.54 7.19 -14.55
N TRP A 86 -1.55 7.16 -13.65
CA TRP A 86 -1.36 6.07 -12.69
C TRP A 86 -2.50 5.99 -11.68
N ARG A 87 -2.85 7.12 -11.05
CA ARG A 87 -3.92 7.21 -10.05
C ARG A 87 -5.26 6.81 -10.65
N ASN A 88 -5.68 7.45 -11.74
CA ASN A 88 -7.02 7.28 -12.30
C ASN A 88 -7.13 6.09 -13.27
N GLY A 89 -6.01 5.51 -13.68
CA GLY A 89 -5.95 4.33 -14.53
C GLY A 89 -5.72 3.08 -13.69
N PRO A 90 -4.50 2.52 -13.65
CA PRO A 90 -4.21 1.25 -13.00
C PRO A 90 -4.66 1.16 -11.53
N ILE A 91 -4.42 2.20 -10.73
CA ILE A 91 -4.72 2.16 -9.29
C ILE A 91 -6.21 2.14 -9.04
N THR A 92 -6.97 3.06 -9.65
CA THR A 92 -8.43 3.04 -9.57
C THR A 92 -8.99 1.74 -10.15
N PHE A 93 -8.58 1.31 -11.34
CA PHE A 93 -9.15 0.10 -11.96
C PHE A 93 -8.88 -1.16 -11.13
N TRP A 94 -7.62 -1.52 -10.89
CA TRP A 94 -7.27 -2.73 -10.16
C TRP A 94 -7.65 -2.66 -8.69
N GLY A 95 -7.60 -1.46 -8.09
CA GLY A 95 -8.08 -1.25 -6.74
C GLY A 95 -9.58 -1.50 -6.63
N GLY A 96 -10.37 -0.97 -7.57
CA GLY A 96 -11.81 -1.21 -7.62
C GLY A 96 -12.14 -2.69 -7.81
N VAL A 97 -11.44 -3.37 -8.73
CA VAL A 97 -11.56 -4.83 -8.92
C VAL A 97 -11.27 -5.58 -7.62
N LEU A 98 -10.15 -5.28 -6.94
CA LEU A 98 -9.78 -5.94 -5.70
C LEU A 98 -10.82 -5.74 -4.60
N LEU A 99 -11.31 -4.50 -4.44
CA LEU A 99 -12.33 -4.14 -3.44
C LEU A 99 -13.71 -4.74 -3.74
N LEU A 100 -13.96 -5.26 -4.93
CA LEU A 100 -15.16 -6.03 -5.26
C LEU A 100 -14.94 -7.54 -5.12
N VAL A 101 -13.80 -8.04 -5.63
CA VAL A 101 -13.48 -9.47 -5.65
C VAL A 101 -13.29 -10.01 -4.23
N VAL A 102 -12.56 -9.31 -3.37
CA VAL A 102 -12.28 -9.78 -2.01
C VAL A 102 -13.54 -9.98 -1.16
N PRO A 103 -14.43 -8.97 -0.99
CA PRO A 103 -15.65 -9.20 -0.22
C PRO A 103 -16.57 -10.23 -0.88
N THR A 104 -16.61 -10.29 -2.22
CA THR A 104 -17.38 -11.33 -2.94
C THR A 104 -16.84 -12.73 -2.62
N ALA A 105 -15.52 -12.91 -2.67
CA ALA A 105 -14.86 -14.18 -2.35
C ALA A 105 -15.10 -14.60 -0.89
N ILE A 106 -15.01 -13.64 0.05
CA ILE A 106 -15.35 -13.88 1.46
C ILE A 106 -16.82 -14.30 1.60
N GLY A 107 -17.75 -13.60 0.94
CA GLY A 107 -19.17 -13.91 0.98
C GLY A 107 -19.49 -15.29 0.42
N LEU A 108 -18.89 -15.65 -0.72
CA LEU A 108 -19.03 -16.99 -1.32
C LEU A 108 -18.43 -18.08 -0.44
N PHE A 109 -17.25 -17.84 0.12
CA PHE A 109 -16.63 -18.78 1.06
C PHE A 109 -17.52 -19.01 2.28
N PHE A 110 -18.05 -17.94 2.88
CA PHE A 110 -18.97 -18.05 4.01
C PHE A 110 -20.27 -18.76 3.65
N ALA A 111 -20.84 -18.51 2.46
CA ALA A 111 -22.04 -19.21 2.01
C ALA A 111 -21.83 -20.73 1.84
N VAL A 112 -20.62 -21.16 1.48
CA VAL A 112 -20.28 -22.57 1.27
C VAL A 112 -19.84 -23.27 2.56
N LYS A 113 -18.98 -22.61 3.36
CA LYS A 113 -18.34 -23.23 4.54
C LYS A 113 -19.00 -22.87 5.87
N GLY A 114 -19.71 -21.75 5.94
CA GLY A 114 -20.25 -21.20 7.18
C GLY A 114 -19.14 -20.73 8.14
N ALA A 115 -19.53 -20.54 9.40
CA ALA A 115 -18.59 -20.20 10.48
C ALA A 115 -17.84 -21.45 10.97
N VAL A 116 -16.56 -21.31 11.30
CA VAL A 116 -15.81 -22.33 12.03
C VAL A 116 -16.38 -22.43 13.43
N LYS A 117 -17.02 -23.56 13.71
CA LYS A 117 -17.67 -23.86 15.00
C LYS A 117 -16.69 -24.53 15.95
N LEU A 118 -16.95 -24.33 17.24
CA LEU A 118 -16.23 -25.04 18.29
C LEU A 118 -16.59 -26.52 18.24
N HIS A 119 -15.59 -27.41 18.27
CA HIS A 119 -15.82 -28.85 18.23
C HIS A 119 -16.22 -29.41 19.61
N GLY A 120 -15.71 -28.80 20.68
CA GLY A 120 -16.06 -29.15 22.06
C GLY A 120 -17.19 -28.30 22.64
N ALA A 121 -17.88 -28.84 23.66
CA ALA A 121 -18.82 -28.02 24.44
C ALA A 121 -18.05 -26.96 25.26
N PRO A 122 -18.56 -25.71 25.38
CA PRO A 122 -17.99 -24.71 26.26
C PRO A 122 -17.98 -25.19 27.71
N THR A 123 -16.87 -25.02 28.41
CA THR A 123 -16.76 -25.38 29.83
C THR A 123 -17.45 -24.39 30.77
N GLY A 124 -17.69 -23.16 30.31
CA GLY A 124 -18.13 -22.03 31.13
C GLY A 124 -17.00 -21.35 31.89
N ARG A 125 -15.81 -21.97 31.99
CA ARG A 125 -14.63 -21.36 32.61
C ARG A 125 -13.99 -20.40 31.62
N ARG A 126 -13.81 -19.15 32.06
CA ARG A 126 -13.28 -18.07 31.23
C ARG A 126 -11.79 -17.85 31.49
N MET A 127 -11.03 -17.64 30.43
CA MET A 127 -9.63 -17.22 30.46
C MET A 127 -9.51 -15.84 29.85
N GLN A 128 -8.75 -14.96 30.49
CA GLN A 128 -8.45 -13.65 29.94
C GLN A 128 -7.47 -13.82 28.78
N ARG A 129 -7.89 -13.42 27.58
CA ARG A 129 -7.05 -13.40 26.38
C ARG A 129 -6.50 -12.02 26.08
N PHE A 130 -7.27 -10.96 26.35
CA PHE A 130 -6.86 -9.58 26.08
C PHE A 130 -7.16 -8.66 27.27
N SER A 131 -6.17 -7.87 27.65
CA SER A 131 -6.30 -6.81 28.65
C SER A 131 -7.20 -5.67 28.16
N THR A 132 -7.64 -4.80 29.08
CA THR A 132 -8.40 -3.59 28.71
C THR A 132 -7.58 -2.65 27.83
N PHE A 133 -6.28 -2.50 28.08
CA PHE A 133 -5.40 -1.67 27.26
C PHE A 133 -5.33 -2.18 25.81
N GLU A 134 -5.08 -3.48 25.63
CA GLU A 134 -5.04 -4.12 24.32
C GLU A 134 -6.35 -3.93 23.55
N ARG A 135 -7.50 -4.07 24.23
CA ARG A 135 -8.81 -3.83 23.63
C ARG A 135 -9.02 -2.37 23.24
N VAL A 136 -8.64 -1.41 24.07
CA VAL A 136 -8.78 0.03 23.75
C VAL A 136 -7.92 0.38 22.54
N VAL A 137 -6.68 -0.10 22.49
CA VAL A 137 -5.78 0.09 21.35
C VAL A 137 -6.36 -0.54 20.09
N HIS A 138 -6.91 -1.74 20.19
CA HIS A 138 -7.58 -2.41 19.08
C HIS A 138 -8.79 -1.63 18.56
N TRP A 139 -9.73 -1.28 19.44
CA TRP A 139 -10.93 -0.55 19.04
C TRP A 139 -10.63 0.86 18.53
N GLY A 140 -9.64 1.55 19.11
CA GLY A 140 -9.15 2.82 18.58
C GLY A 140 -8.61 2.71 17.16
N THR A 141 -7.81 1.67 16.89
CA THR A 141 -7.31 1.36 15.54
C THR A 141 -8.46 0.99 14.60
N ALA A 142 -9.36 0.10 15.02
CA ALA A 142 -10.45 -0.39 14.17
C ALA A 142 -11.45 0.71 13.79
N ILE A 143 -11.86 1.54 14.75
CA ILE A 143 -12.83 2.63 14.51
C ILE A 143 -12.21 3.68 13.59
N SER A 144 -10.99 4.12 13.88
CA SER A 144 -10.30 5.11 13.03
C SER A 144 -10.05 4.54 11.63
N PHE A 145 -9.64 3.28 11.51
CA PHE A 145 -9.49 2.57 10.25
C PHE A 145 -10.78 2.51 9.43
N VAL A 146 -11.93 2.17 10.03
CA VAL A 146 -13.21 2.10 9.32
C VAL A 146 -13.63 3.48 8.80
N VAL A 147 -13.50 4.51 9.63
CA VAL A 147 -13.80 5.90 9.23
C VAL A 147 -12.90 6.33 8.07
N LEU A 148 -11.59 6.04 8.15
CA LEU A 148 -10.62 6.35 7.09
C LEU A 148 -10.85 5.53 5.83
N GLY A 149 -11.18 4.25 5.95
CA GLY A 149 -11.47 3.37 4.83
C GLY A 149 -12.68 3.85 4.04
N ILE A 150 -13.77 4.19 4.73
CA ILE A 150 -14.98 4.72 4.09
C ILE A 150 -14.69 6.06 3.39
N THR A 151 -14.08 7.00 4.10
CA THR A 151 -13.76 8.33 3.53
C THR A 151 -12.75 8.22 2.38
N GLY A 152 -11.73 7.37 2.50
CA GLY A 152 -10.72 7.13 1.47
C GLY A 152 -11.30 6.48 0.20
N VAL A 153 -12.19 5.50 0.35
CA VAL A 153 -12.93 4.92 -0.79
C VAL A 153 -13.78 5.97 -1.47
N CYS A 154 -14.50 6.82 -0.71
CA CYS A 154 -15.26 7.93 -1.29
C CYS A 154 -14.35 8.92 -2.04
N ILE A 155 -13.18 9.28 -1.50
CA ILE A 155 -12.22 10.19 -2.14
C ILE A 155 -11.66 9.62 -3.44
N LEU A 156 -11.33 8.32 -3.47
CA LEU A 156 -10.74 7.70 -4.65
C LEU A 156 -11.79 7.35 -5.72
N PHE A 157 -12.95 6.84 -5.30
CA PHE A 157 -13.94 6.22 -6.18
C PHE A 157 -15.26 6.96 -6.29
N GLY A 158 -15.56 7.94 -5.43
CA GLY A 158 -16.88 8.57 -5.34
C GLY A 158 -17.38 9.15 -6.67
N LYS A 159 -16.46 9.63 -7.51
CA LYS A 159 -16.78 10.09 -8.88
C LYS A 159 -17.47 9.02 -9.74
N HIS A 160 -17.13 7.75 -9.56
CA HIS A 160 -17.58 6.67 -10.43
C HIS A 160 -18.96 6.10 -10.06
N PHE A 161 -19.41 6.28 -8.82
CA PHE A 161 -20.68 5.69 -8.36
C PHE A 161 -21.61 6.67 -7.63
N ILE A 162 -21.09 7.74 -7.01
CA ILE A 162 -21.92 8.76 -6.36
C ILE A 162 -22.33 9.83 -7.36
N GLU A 163 -21.38 10.36 -8.16
CA GLU A 163 -21.68 11.42 -9.14
C GLU A 163 -22.79 11.02 -10.11
N PRO A 164 -22.78 9.81 -10.73
CA PRO A 164 -23.80 9.47 -11.72
C PRO A 164 -25.20 9.28 -11.14
N VAL A 165 -25.31 9.00 -9.84
CA VAL A 165 -26.58 8.67 -9.16
C VAL A 165 -27.17 9.91 -8.46
N PHE A 166 -26.32 10.72 -7.82
CA PHE A 166 -26.75 11.82 -6.94
C PHE A 166 -26.29 13.20 -7.42
N GLY A 167 -25.46 13.28 -8.45
CA GLY A 167 -24.96 14.51 -9.02
C GLY A 167 -23.79 15.15 -8.25
N ASN A 168 -23.23 16.21 -8.86
CA ASN A 168 -22.01 16.87 -8.40
C ASN A 168 -22.16 17.59 -7.06
N ALA A 169 -23.34 18.14 -6.74
CA ALA A 169 -23.57 18.85 -5.48
C ALA A 169 -23.44 17.91 -4.27
N VAL A 170 -24.04 16.72 -4.36
CA VAL A 170 -23.97 15.69 -3.31
C VAL A 170 -22.54 15.16 -3.17
N LEU A 171 -21.90 14.82 -4.30
CA LEU A 171 -20.50 14.38 -4.27
C LEU A 171 -19.59 15.45 -3.64
N GLY A 172 -19.74 16.72 -4.02
CA GLY A 172 -18.94 17.81 -3.48
C GLY A 172 -19.08 17.95 -1.97
N GLY A 173 -20.30 17.94 -1.43
CA GLY A 173 -20.55 17.97 0.01
C GLY A 173 -19.95 16.77 0.75
N LEU A 174 -20.14 15.56 0.20
CA LEU A 174 -19.57 14.33 0.76
C LEU A 174 -18.04 14.33 0.76
N LEU A 175 -17.40 14.79 -0.31
CA LEU A 175 -15.94 14.87 -0.39
C LEU A 175 -15.37 15.94 0.52
N TRP A 176 -16.06 17.08 0.68
CA TRP A 176 -15.64 18.10 1.64
C TRP A 176 -15.66 17.56 3.08
N ALA A 177 -16.77 16.96 3.49
CA ALA A 177 -16.90 16.37 4.82
C ALA A 177 -15.94 15.19 5.01
N GLY A 178 -15.90 14.28 4.02
CA GLY A 178 -15.09 13.08 4.03
C GLY A 178 -13.60 13.38 4.10
N LYS A 179 -13.09 14.30 3.28
CA LYS A 179 -11.69 14.76 3.33
C LYS A 179 -11.38 15.38 4.69
N THR A 180 -12.26 16.25 5.20
CA THR A 180 -12.04 16.90 6.51
C THR A 180 -11.91 15.85 7.61
N VAL A 181 -12.84 14.90 7.70
CA VAL A 181 -12.76 13.78 8.64
C VAL A 181 -11.49 12.95 8.42
N HIS A 182 -11.15 12.65 7.16
CA HIS A 182 -9.99 11.82 6.83
C HIS A 182 -8.68 12.45 7.34
N ASN A 183 -8.48 13.74 7.09
CA ASN A 183 -7.27 14.48 7.47
C ASN A 183 -7.11 14.59 9.00
N TYR A 184 -8.21 14.70 9.76
CA TYR A 184 -8.13 14.78 11.23
C TYR A 184 -8.04 13.41 11.91
N VAL A 185 -8.69 12.38 11.36
CA VAL A 185 -8.66 11.01 11.90
C VAL A 185 -7.37 10.28 11.51
N GLY A 186 -6.74 10.64 10.39
CA GLY A 186 -5.49 10.05 9.90
C GLY A 186 -4.37 10.03 10.95
N PRO A 187 -4.02 11.18 11.56
CA PRO A 187 -3.04 11.23 12.64
C PRO A 187 -3.42 10.37 13.85
N VAL A 188 -4.72 10.30 14.20
CA VAL A 188 -5.22 9.46 15.31
C VAL A 188 -5.01 7.98 15.00
N PHE A 189 -5.29 7.54 13.77
CA PHE A 189 -4.99 6.18 13.31
C PHE A 189 -3.48 5.89 13.37
N GLY A 190 -2.63 6.85 12.99
CA GLY A 190 -1.18 6.72 13.11
C GLY A 190 -0.72 6.46 14.55
N VAL A 191 -1.24 7.22 15.52
CA VAL A 191 -0.96 7.01 16.95
C VAL A 191 -1.41 5.62 17.42
N PHE A 192 -2.65 5.24 17.10
CA PHE A 192 -3.17 3.92 17.49
C PHE A 192 -2.42 2.76 16.82
N THR A 193 -1.95 2.93 15.59
CA THR A 193 -1.11 1.94 14.89
C THR A 193 0.21 1.74 15.62
N LEU A 194 0.87 2.81 16.08
CA LEU A 194 2.08 2.70 16.89
C LEU A 194 1.80 1.99 18.22
N LEU A 195 0.71 2.35 18.91
CA LEU A 195 0.30 1.68 20.14
C LEU A 195 -0.01 0.20 19.91
N MET A 196 -0.63 -0.16 18.79
CA MET A 196 -0.93 -1.54 18.41
C MET A 196 0.36 -2.35 18.24
N ILE A 197 1.36 -1.78 17.54
CA ILE A 197 2.67 -2.42 17.39
C ILE A 197 3.30 -2.65 18.76
N LEU A 198 3.36 -1.62 19.61
CA LEU A 198 3.96 -1.73 20.94
C LEU A 198 3.25 -2.75 21.84
N ALA A 199 1.92 -2.80 21.78
CA ALA A 199 1.12 -3.72 22.59
C ALA A 199 1.31 -5.18 22.18
N PHE A 200 1.42 -5.47 20.87
CA PHE A 200 1.32 -6.83 20.35
C PHE A 200 2.62 -7.39 19.74
N LEU A 201 3.69 -6.59 19.60
CA LEU A 201 4.95 -6.99 18.94
C LEU A 201 5.53 -8.29 19.48
N ARG A 202 5.65 -8.40 20.81
CA ARG A 202 6.29 -9.56 21.45
C ARG A 202 5.55 -10.87 21.14
N ASP A 203 4.23 -10.84 21.10
CA ASP A 203 3.42 -12.05 20.90
C ASP A 203 3.27 -12.42 19.42
N ASN A 204 3.67 -11.51 18.51
CA ASN A 204 3.60 -11.70 17.06
C ASN A 204 4.94 -12.04 16.40
N VAL A 205 5.98 -12.34 17.19
CA VAL A 205 7.23 -12.89 16.65
C VAL A 205 6.97 -14.28 16.08
N TRP A 206 7.43 -14.52 14.85
CA TRP A 206 7.35 -15.85 14.24
C TRP A 206 8.21 -16.86 15.01
N GLN A 207 7.66 -18.04 15.20
CA GLN A 207 8.23 -19.13 15.98
C GLN A 207 8.30 -20.39 15.12
N ALA A 208 9.12 -21.37 15.53
CA ALA A 208 9.26 -22.63 14.79
C ALA A 208 7.92 -23.37 14.59
N ILE A 209 6.99 -23.27 15.54
CA ILE A 209 5.64 -23.87 15.45
C ILE A 209 4.82 -23.31 14.28
N ASP A 210 5.07 -22.08 13.85
CA ASP A 210 4.34 -21.46 12.74
C ASP A 210 4.57 -22.20 11.41
N SER A 211 5.70 -22.93 11.29
CA SER A 211 5.97 -23.78 10.13
C SER A 211 4.95 -24.92 9.99
N VAL A 212 4.40 -25.42 11.10
CA VAL A 212 3.33 -26.43 11.11
C VAL A 212 2.04 -25.82 10.57
N TRP A 213 1.74 -24.59 10.98
CA TRP A 213 0.57 -23.86 10.50
C TRP A 213 0.64 -23.61 9.00
N ILE A 214 1.80 -23.22 8.47
CA ILE A 214 2.04 -23.02 7.04
C ILE A 214 1.81 -24.34 6.27
N ARG A 215 2.43 -25.44 6.71
CA ARG A 215 2.32 -26.75 6.04
C ARG A 215 0.88 -27.27 5.99
N LYS A 216 0.09 -26.99 7.02
CA LYS A 216 -1.31 -27.40 7.12
C LYS A 216 -2.31 -26.35 6.61
N ALA A 217 -1.82 -25.21 6.10
CA ALA A 217 -2.64 -24.04 5.73
C ALA A 217 -3.67 -23.67 6.82
N GLY A 218 -3.25 -23.73 8.09
CA GLY A 218 -4.10 -23.46 9.25
C GLY A 218 -5.27 -24.43 9.45
N GLY A 219 -5.30 -25.58 8.77
CA GLY A 219 -6.41 -26.54 8.86
C GLY A 219 -7.69 -26.06 8.19
N ILE A 220 -7.67 -24.91 7.47
CA ILE A 220 -8.89 -24.26 6.94
C ILE A 220 -9.62 -25.17 5.94
N ALA A 221 -8.88 -25.92 5.12
CA ALA A 221 -9.45 -26.84 4.14
C ALA A 221 -9.72 -28.23 4.71
N SER A 222 -8.86 -28.73 5.60
CA SER A 222 -8.92 -30.09 6.13
C SER A 222 -9.78 -30.24 7.39
N GLY A 223 -10.07 -29.14 8.09
CA GLY A 223 -10.69 -29.15 9.42
C GLY A 223 -9.76 -29.68 10.52
N GLU A 224 -8.48 -29.91 10.21
CA GLU A 224 -7.54 -30.47 11.16
C GLU A 224 -7.15 -29.44 12.22
N HIS A 225 -7.08 -29.87 13.47
CA HIS A 225 -6.53 -29.06 14.56
C HIS A 225 -5.05 -28.74 14.31
N VAL A 226 -4.72 -27.45 14.41
CA VAL A 226 -3.35 -26.96 14.23
C VAL A 226 -2.93 -26.20 15.50
N PRO A 227 -1.95 -26.72 16.27
CA PRO A 227 -1.50 -26.05 17.49
C PRO A 227 -0.93 -24.67 17.17
N SER A 228 -1.23 -23.69 18.02
CA SER A 228 -0.72 -22.34 17.90
C SER A 228 -0.47 -21.70 19.28
N GLY A 229 0.40 -20.68 19.31
CA GLY A 229 0.59 -19.84 20.49
C GLY A 229 -0.56 -18.86 20.69
N ARG A 230 -0.33 -17.75 21.40
CA ARG A 230 -1.38 -16.72 21.65
C ARG A 230 -2.00 -16.19 20.35
N PHE A 231 -1.16 -16.12 19.31
CA PHE A 231 -1.53 -15.84 17.93
C PHE A 231 -1.02 -16.94 17.01
N ASN A 232 -1.82 -17.31 16.02
CA ASN A 232 -1.43 -18.23 14.95
C ASN A 232 -0.67 -17.51 13.82
N PHE A 233 -0.08 -18.26 12.88
CA PHE A 233 0.71 -17.67 11.80
C PHE A 233 -0.07 -16.67 10.93
N GLY A 234 -1.36 -16.90 10.69
CA GLY A 234 -2.22 -15.98 9.95
C GLY A 234 -2.38 -14.63 10.68
N GLU A 235 -2.64 -14.67 11.99
CA GLU A 235 -2.72 -13.47 12.84
C GLU A 235 -1.37 -12.74 12.90
N LYS A 236 -0.24 -13.46 13.01
CA LYS A 236 1.10 -12.87 12.99
C LYS A 236 1.42 -12.21 11.64
N THR A 237 1.03 -12.85 10.54
CA THR A 237 1.18 -12.29 9.20
C THR A 237 0.35 -11.02 9.03
N TRP A 238 -0.88 -10.99 9.56
CA TRP A 238 -1.70 -9.78 9.62
C TRP A 238 -1.04 -8.66 10.43
N PHE A 239 -0.44 -8.99 11.58
CA PHE A 239 0.31 -8.02 12.39
C PHE A 239 1.48 -7.39 11.61
N TRP A 240 2.31 -8.19 10.95
CA TRP A 240 3.50 -7.68 10.25
C TRP A 240 3.17 -6.97 8.95
N ILE A 241 2.29 -7.54 8.12
CA ILE A 241 1.99 -6.99 6.81
C ILE A 241 0.91 -5.91 6.88
N GLY A 242 -0.22 -6.21 7.51
CA GLY A 242 -1.36 -5.30 7.62
C GLY A 242 -1.09 -4.15 8.58
N VAL A 243 -0.95 -4.48 9.86
CA VAL A 243 -0.82 -3.47 10.93
C VAL A 243 0.50 -2.72 10.80
N THR A 244 1.62 -3.43 10.72
CA THR A 244 2.95 -2.80 10.79
C THR A 244 3.34 -2.18 9.45
N PHE A 245 3.55 -2.98 8.41
CA PHE A 245 4.08 -2.47 7.14
C PHE A 245 3.09 -1.54 6.44
N LEU A 246 1.88 -2.02 6.11
CA LEU A 246 0.89 -1.21 5.39
C LEU A 246 0.34 -0.09 6.27
N GLY A 247 0.03 -0.35 7.54
CA GLY A 247 -0.44 0.67 8.47
C GLY A 247 0.53 1.84 8.64
N LEU A 248 1.82 1.58 8.82
CA LEU A 248 2.84 2.63 8.90
C LEU A 248 3.06 3.34 7.56
N ILE A 249 3.03 2.62 6.43
CA ILE A 249 3.15 3.24 5.10
C ILE A 249 1.98 4.20 4.84
N VAL A 250 0.75 3.78 5.11
CA VAL A 250 -0.45 4.59 4.89
C VAL A 250 -0.45 5.79 5.84
N ALA A 251 -0.15 5.58 7.13
CA ALA A 251 -0.05 6.67 8.09
C ALA A 251 1.06 7.67 7.71
N GLY A 252 2.26 7.20 7.41
CA GLY A 252 3.41 8.04 7.05
C GLY A 252 3.18 8.84 5.77
N SER A 253 2.71 8.18 4.70
CA SER A 253 2.37 8.87 3.44
C SER A 253 1.19 9.83 3.59
N GLY A 254 0.22 9.52 4.46
CA GLY A 254 -0.88 10.41 4.82
C GLY A 254 -0.39 11.69 5.50
N LEU A 255 0.49 11.55 6.51
CA LEU A 255 1.09 12.69 7.20
C LEU A 255 1.91 13.58 6.26
N VAL A 256 2.63 12.99 5.28
CA VAL A 256 3.34 13.76 4.26
C VAL A 256 2.37 14.64 3.44
N MET A 257 1.18 14.12 3.11
CA MET A 257 0.16 14.85 2.36
C MET A 257 -0.60 15.86 3.22
N ASP A 258 -0.86 15.57 4.49
CA ASP A 258 -1.62 16.43 5.40
C ASP A 258 -0.83 17.65 5.87
N PHE A 259 0.50 17.53 5.96
CA PHE A 259 1.38 18.60 6.45
C PHE A 259 2.38 19.05 5.38
N PRO A 260 1.96 19.70 4.29
CA PRO A 260 2.83 20.18 3.20
C PRO A 260 3.65 21.43 3.58
N ASN A 261 4.18 21.46 4.81
CA ASN A 261 4.83 22.63 5.41
C ASN A 261 6.37 22.44 5.57
N PHE A 262 6.91 21.32 5.09
CA PHE A 262 8.31 20.90 5.28
C PHE A 262 9.12 20.94 3.97
N GLY A 263 8.72 21.79 3.03
CA GLY A 263 9.41 21.94 1.75
C GLY A 263 9.16 20.80 0.76
N GLN A 264 8.08 20.03 0.93
CA GLN A 264 7.69 18.99 -0.03
C GLN A 264 7.47 19.59 -1.42
N THR A 265 8.04 18.95 -2.44
CA THR A 265 7.77 19.27 -3.85
C THR A 265 6.48 18.59 -4.32
N ARG A 266 5.95 19.01 -5.46
CA ARG A 266 4.84 18.35 -6.15
C ARG A 266 5.13 16.87 -6.41
N ALA A 267 6.36 16.53 -6.80
CA ALA A 267 6.78 15.15 -7.00
C ALA A 267 6.67 14.32 -5.71
N THR A 268 7.08 14.87 -4.56
CA THR A 268 6.93 14.21 -3.25
C THR A 268 5.46 13.97 -2.92
N MET A 269 4.59 14.97 -3.13
CA MET A 269 3.15 14.86 -2.87
C MET A 269 2.49 13.83 -3.79
N GLN A 270 2.86 13.80 -5.07
CA GLN A 270 2.37 12.83 -6.05
C GLN A 270 2.79 11.40 -5.67
N LEU A 271 4.05 11.19 -5.30
CA LEU A 271 4.56 9.89 -4.89
C LEU A 271 3.90 9.42 -3.59
N ALA A 272 3.79 10.30 -2.59
CA ALA A 272 3.09 10.01 -1.34
C ALA A 272 1.64 9.60 -1.62
N ASN A 273 0.95 10.28 -2.54
CA ASN A 273 -0.41 9.95 -2.91
C ASN A 273 -0.55 8.56 -3.57
N ILE A 274 0.38 8.17 -4.44
CA ILE A 274 0.40 6.86 -5.08
C ILE A 274 0.66 5.76 -4.03
N ILE A 275 1.68 5.95 -3.19
CA ILE A 275 2.03 5.02 -2.11
C ILE A 275 0.84 4.86 -1.15
N HIS A 276 0.22 5.98 -0.75
CA HIS A 276 -0.92 5.99 0.14
C HIS A 276 -2.11 5.25 -0.48
N GLY A 277 -2.46 5.56 -1.73
CA GLY A 277 -3.58 4.94 -2.44
C GLY A 277 -3.42 3.42 -2.57
N VAL A 278 -2.25 2.96 -3.05
CA VAL A 278 -1.97 1.52 -3.18
C VAL A 278 -1.94 0.84 -1.83
N GLY A 279 -1.23 1.41 -0.85
CA GLY A 279 -1.15 0.87 0.51
C GLY A 279 -2.51 0.78 1.19
N ALA A 280 -3.36 1.81 1.05
CA ALA A 280 -4.69 1.84 1.64
C ALA A 280 -5.63 0.81 1.02
N ILE A 281 -5.60 0.65 -0.31
CA ILE A 281 -6.39 -0.39 -1.01
C ILE A 281 -6.01 -1.79 -0.50
N LEU A 282 -4.71 -2.09 -0.44
CA LEU A 282 -4.22 -3.39 0.04
C LEU A 282 -4.56 -3.61 1.52
N LEU A 283 -4.42 -2.57 2.33
CA LEU A 283 -4.77 -2.62 3.75
C LEU A 283 -6.27 -2.89 3.93
N ILE A 284 -7.13 -2.23 3.16
CA ILE A 284 -8.59 -2.49 3.17
C ILE A 284 -8.90 -3.92 2.76
N ALA A 285 -8.32 -4.40 1.67
CA ALA A 285 -8.53 -5.78 1.20
C ALA A 285 -8.16 -6.82 2.28
N LEU A 286 -7.00 -6.68 2.92
CA LEU A 286 -6.57 -7.58 3.99
C LEU A 286 -7.40 -7.42 5.28
N SER A 287 -7.75 -6.19 5.63
CA SER A 287 -8.64 -5.90 6.78
C SER A 287 -10.00 -6.58 6.64
N LEU A 288 -10.56 -6.70 5.43
CA LEU A 288 -11.82 -7.42 5.22
C LEU A 288 -11.71 -8.89 5.64
N GLY A 289 -10.59 -9.55 5.32
CA GLY A 289 -10.30 -10.92 5.77
C GLY A 289 -10.15 -11.00 7.30
N HIS A 290 -9.44 -10.05 7.90
CA HIS A 290 -9.30 -9.98 9.36
C HIS A 290 -10.64 -9.75 10.06
N ILE A 291 -11.46 -8.82 9.58
CA ILE A 291 -12.80 -8.52 10.09
C ILE A 291 -13.68 -9.78 9.97
N TYR A 292 -13.66 -10.45 8.82
CA TYR A 292 -14.41 -11.69 8.62
C TYR A 292 -14.05 -12.75 9.66
N MET A 293 -12.76 -13.11 9.78
CA MET A 293 -12.30 -14.13 10.73
C MET A 293 -12.55 -13.73 12.19
N GLY A 294 -12.37 -12.46 12.52
CA GLY A 294 -12.56 -11.92 13.87
C GLY A 294 -14.02 -11.71 14.29
N THR A 295 -14.98 -11.80 13.36
CA THR A 295 -16.41 -11.56 13.66
C THR A 295 -17.28 -12.78 13.45
N ILE A 296 -17.57 -13.12 12.19
CA ILE A 296 -18.53 -14.16 11.81
C ILE A 296 -17.86 -15.45 11.32
N GLY A 297 -16.58 -15.38 10.94
CA GLY A 297 -15.83 -16.51 10.38
C GLY A 297 -15.39 -17.54 11.44
N VAL A 298 -15.08 -17.11 12.66
CA VAL A 298 -14.69 -18.00 13.76
C VAL A 298 -15.56 -17.72 14.98
N GLU A 299 -16.25 -18.76 15.45
CA GLU A 299 -17.09 -18.68 16.63
C GLU A 299 -16.28 -18.26 17.86
N GLY A 300 -16.82 -17.34 18.67
CA GLY A 300 -16.16 -16.85 19.89
C GLY A 300 -15.06 -15.81 19.69
N ALA A 301 -14.51 -15.65 18.47
CA ALA A 301 -13.43 -14.70 18.19
C ALA A 301 -13.83 -13.25 18.54
N TYR A 302 -15.01 -12.79 18.11
CA TYR A 302 -15.51 -11.45 18.43
C TYR A 302 -15.63 -11.20 19.94
N GLN A 303 -16.12 -12.20 20.69
CA GLN A 303 -16.31 -12.08 22.13
C GLN A 303 -14.98 -11.90 22.87
N SER A 304 -13.91 -12.50 22.35
CA SER A 304 -12.56 -12.33 22.88
C SER A 304 -12.13 -10.85 22.89
N MET A 305 -12.40 -10.11 21.80
CA MET A 305 -12.01 -8.71 21.69
C MET A 305 -13.01 -7.74 22.33
N LYS A 306 -14.29 -8.13 22.39
CA LYS A 306 -15.32 -7.35 23.10
C LYS A 306 -15.10 -7.38 24.60
N THR A 307 -14.97 -8.57 25.18
CA THR A 307 -14.96 -8.78 26.64
C THR A 307 -13.56 -8.94 27.23
N GLY A 308 -12.58 -9.34 26.41
CA GLY A 308 -11.24 -9.72 26.86
C GLY A 308 -11.13 -11.20 27.23
N TYR A 309 -12.23 -11.96 27.23
CA TYR A 309 -12.28 -13.32 27.73
C TYR A 309 -12.71 -14.33 26.66
N VAL A 310 -12.17 -15.54 26.76
CA VAL A 310 -12.52 -16.72 25.95
C VAL A 310 -12.86 -17.90 26.85
N ASP A 311 -13.61 -18.88 26.34
CA ASP A 311 -13.81 -20.15 27.06
C ASP A 311 -12.54 -21.02 26.99
N GLU A 312 -12.29 -21.84 28.00
CA GLU A 312 -11.16 -22.79 27.99
C GLU A 312 -11.19 -23.74 26.79
N THR A 313 -12.36 -24.23 26.39
CA THR A 313 -12.49 -25.11 25.20
C THR A 313 -12.02 -24.36 23.95
N TRP A 314 -12.41 -23.09 23.83
CA TRP A 314 -12.00 -22.24 22.71
C TRP A 314 -10.50 -22.01 22.70
N ALA A 315 -9.92 -21.69 23.87
CA ALA A 315 -8.49 -21.49 24.04
C ALA A 315 -7.69 -22.73 23.64
N LYS A 316 -8.11 -23.92 24.10
CA LYS A 316 -7.46 -25.18 23.78
C LYS A 316 -7.54 -25.53 22.29
N GLU A 317 -8.69 -25.30 21.67
CA GLU A 317 -8.91 -25.62 20.26
C GLU A 317 -8.20 -24.67 19.29
N HIS A 318 -8.16 -23.38 19.57
CA HIS A 318 -7.59 -22.40 18.63
C HIS A 318 -6.13 -22.04 18.96
N HIS A 319 -5.74 -22.15 20.23
CA HIS A 319 -4.47 -21.66 20.77
C HIS A 319 -3.90 -22.61 21.84
N GLU A 320 -3.79 -23.89 21.49
CA GLU A 320 -3.40 -24.99 22.40
C GLU A 320 -2.15 -24.67 23.23
N PHE A 321 -1.08 -24.18 22.61
CA PHE A 321 0.17 -23.92 23.35
C PHE A 321 0.02 -22.77 24.32
N TRP A 322 -0.75 -21.74 23.95
CA TRP A 322 -1.07 -20.65 24.87
C TRP A 322 -1.93 -21.13 26.04
N TYR A 323 -2.93 -21.98 25.78
CA TYR A 323 -3.73 -22.59 26.82
C TYR A 323 -2.85 -23.38 27.82
N ASP A 324 -1.96 -24.23 27.32
CA ASP A 324 -1.06 -25.03 28.14
C ASP A 324 -0.07 -24.17 28.94
N GLU A 325 0.42 -23.07 28.37
CA GLU A 325 1.27 -22.11 29.09
C GLU A 325 0.53 -21.44 30.25
N VAL A 326 -0.70 -20.96 30.04
CA VAL A 326 -1.51 -20.36 31.11
C VAL A 326 -1.81 -21.39 32.19
N LYS A 327 -2.16 -22.63 31.81
CA LYS A 327 -2.44 -23.72 32.77
C LYS A 327 -1.20 -24.16 33.55
N ALA A 328 -0.01 -24.04 32.97
CA ALA A 328 1.25 -24.28 33.64
C ALA A 328 1.71 -23.11 34.55
N GLY A 329 0.90 -22.05 34.70
CA GLY A 329 1.24 -20.86 35.49
C GLY A 329 2.32 -19.98 34.85
N ARG A 330 2.64 -20.19 33.56
CA ARG A 330 3.51 -19.31 32.78
C ARG A 330 2.72 -18.11 32.25
N SER A 331 3.40 -17.03 31.87
CA SER A 331 2.70 -15.85 31.32
C SER A 331 2.10 -16.16 29.94
N GLY A 332 0.85 -16.59 29.85
CA GLY A 332 0.15 -16.70 28.57
C GLY A 332 -0.51 -15.38 28.21
N ARG A 333 0.29 -14.42 27.74
CA ARG A 333 0.05 -12.98 27.94
C ARG A 333 -1.39 -12.43 27.71
N PRO A 334 -1.74 -11.34 28.43
CA PRO A 334 -1.35 -11.04 29.81
C PRO A 334 -2.51 -10.53 30.68
#